data_AF-A0A9P9LUN8-F1
#
_entry.id   AF-A0A9P9LUN8-F1
#
_cell.length_a   1.000
_cell.length_b   1.000
_cell.length_c   1.000
_cell.angle_alpha   90.00
_cell.angle_beta   90.00
_cell.angle_gamma   90.00
#
_symmetry.space_group_name_H-M   'P 1'
#
loop_
_entity.id
_entity.type
_entity.pdbx_description
1 polymer ?
#
loop_
_entity_poly.entity_id
_entity_poly.type
_entity_poly.pdbx_seq_one_letter_code
_entity_poly.pdbx_strand_id
1 'polypeptide(L)'
;MSDSPPASPPQPQPTTLPPTNPAPLTPCERSSLMHWSLYGQGHDPSVQETKPRTAPPKNPKKMSIPIFSAWNVPLSAEQMGKLRRGFQPEMMEDKWLVYAVDGGEDEAGDSILDDESVGKIESERKRKEADVSKLVSLKGSDTMRVFMVRSWTGKPVFEIQILVLRSEGSKKGDSGGQGEIETGFEGRIEGIVWESDEKVITGQDEAVAKERAREVCRWILGVHLLPDVPKPRRGGGGERESVRVE
;
A
#
# COMPACT_ATOMS: atom_id res chain seq x y z
N MET A 1 8.51 66.65 -61.80
CA MET A 1 8.18 65.24 -61.50
C MET A 1 8.62 65.00 -60.07
N SER A 2 7.70 65.12 -59.13
CA SER A 2 7.97 65.01 -57.69
C SER A 2 7.50 63.63 -57.25
N ASP A 3 8.43 62.68 -57.18
CA ASP A 3 8.19 61.33 -56.71
C ASP A 3 7.99 61.35 -55.19
N SER A 4 6.80 60.96 -54.74
CA SER A 4 6.50 60.82 -53.31
C SER A 4 6.90 59.42 -52.85
N PRO A 5 7.64 59.28 -51.73
CA PRO A 5 8.06 57.97 -51.26
C PRO A 5 6.85 57.14 -50.77
N PRO A 6 6.90 55.81 -50.93
CA PRO A 6 5.82 54.91 -50.51
C PRO A 6 5.67 54.89 -48.98
N ALA A 7 4.42 54.86 -48.52
CA ALA A 7 4.05 54.83 -47.11
C ALA A 7 4.64 53.60 -46.39
N SER A 8 5.23 53.81 -45.22
CA SER A 8 5.78 52.73 -44.40
C SER A 8 4.66 51.79 -43.89
N PRO A 9 4.90 50.47 -43.85
CA PRO A 9 3.94 49.51 -43.35
C PRO A 9 3.66 49.75 -41.85
N PRO A 10 2.43 49.49 -41.38
CA PRO A 10 2.05 49.69 -39.99
C PRO A 10 2.89 48.79 -39.08
N GLN A 11 3.55 49.39 -38.08
CA GLN A 11 4.26 48.63 -37.06
C GLN A 11 3.27 47.76 -36.26
N PRO A 12 3.61 46.50 -35.97
CA PRO A 12 2.79 45.64 -35.12
C PRO A 12 2.66 46.26 -33.73
N GLN A 13 1.42 46.44 -33.29
CA GLN A 13 1.13 46.98 -31.96
C GLN A 13 1.60 46.00 -30.88
N PRO A 14 2.19 46.47 -29.77
CA PRO A 14 2.62 45.60 -28.69
C PRO A 14 1.41 44.87 -28.11
N THR A 15 1.43 43.54 -28.19
CA THR A 15 0.41 42.67 -27.58
C THR A 15 0.48 42.83 -26.07
N THR A 16 -0.45 43.60 -25.51
CA THR A 16 -0.62 43.72 -24.06
C THR A 16 -0.99 42.34 -23.50
N LEU A 17 -0.02 41.65 -22.89
CA LEU A 17 -0.28 40.40 -22.18
C LEU A 17 -1.24 40.69 -21.02
N PRO A 18 -2.33 39.92 -20.85
CA PRO A 18 -3.21 40.10 -19.71
C PRO A 18 -2.40 39.93 -18.42
N PRO A 19 -2.72 40.67 -17.34
CA PRO A 19 -2.04 40.52 -16.06
C PRO A 19 -2.23 39.07 -15.56
N THR A 20 -1.17 38.27 -15.70
CA THR A 20 -1.11 36.86 -15.32
C THR A 20 -1.00 36.73 -13.80
N ASN A 21 -2.02 37.19 -13.07
CA ASN A 21 -2.19 36.77 -11.69
C ASN A 21 -3.28 35.69 -11.68
N PRO A 22 -2.91 34.39 -11.65
CA PRO A 22 -3.91 33.33 -11.59
C PRO A 22 -4.79 33.56 -10.36
N ALA A 23 -6.09 33.34 -10.52
CA ALA A 23 -7.03 33.44 -9.41
C ALA A 23 -6.55 32.57 -8.22
N PRO A 24 -6.75 33.00 -6.97
CA PRO A 24 -6.35 32.21 -5.81
C PRO A 24 -7.04 30.84 -5.86
N LEU A 25 -6.24 29.77 -5.74
CA LEU A 25 -6.74 28.40 -5.77
C LEU A 25 -7.80 28.19 -4.69
N THR A 26 -8.89 27.52 -5.08
CA THR A 26 -9.95 27.13 -4.16
C THR A 26 -9.44 26.09 -3.14
N PRO A 27 -10.08 25.96 -1.97
CA PRO A 27 -9.70 24.95 -0.98
C PRO A 27 -9.74 23.51 -1.51
N CYS A 28 -10.69 23.21 -2.42
CA CYS A 28 -10.80 21.90 -3.05
C CYS A 28 -9.60 21.62 -3.96
N GLU A 29 -9.26 22.56 -4.85
CA GLU A 29 -8.08 22.45 -5.73
C GLU A 29 -6.79 22.31 -4.93
N ARG A 30 -6.63 23.08 -3.85
CA ARG A 30 -5.48 22.96 -2.95
C ARG A 30 -5.40 21.58 -2.31
N SER A 31 -6.54 21.02 -1.89
CA SER A 31 -6.60 19.68 -1.30
C SER A 31 -6.24 18.61 -2.33
N SER A 32 -6.73 18.73 -3.57
CA SER A 32 -6.37 17.83 -4.67
C SER A 32 -4.89 17.91 -5.02
N LEU A 33 -4.31 19.11 -5.07
CA LEU A 33 -2.87 19.30 -5.31
C LEU A 33 -2.01 18.70 -4.20
N MET A 34 -2.43 18.84 -2.93
CA MET A 34 -1.74 18.21 -1.80
C MET A 34 -1.86 16.68 -1.85
N HIS A 35 -3.04 16.18 -2.22
CA HIS A 35 -3.28 14.75 -2.38
C HIS A 35 -2.41 14.17 -3.52
N TRP A 36 -2.37 14.83 -4.68
CA TRP A 36 -1.47 14.47 -5.78
C TRP A 36 0.01 14.55 -5.38
N SER A 37 0.39 15.54 -4.58
CA SER A 37 1.76 15.63 -4.06
C SER A 37 2.10 14.48 -3.09
N LEU A 38 1.14 13.86 -2.43
CA LEU A 38 1.40 12.73 -1.53
C LEU A 38 1.32 11.38 -2.22
N TYR A 39 0.38 11.20 -3.15
CA TYR A 39 0.04 9.91 -3.74
C TYR A 39 0.40 9.79 -5.23
N GLY A 40 0.57 10.89 -5.95
CA GLY A 40 0.77 10.90 -7.40
C GLY A 40 -0.54 11.07 -8.16
N GLN A 41 -0.47 10.87 -9.49
CA GLN A 41 -1.65 10.95 -10.35
C GLN A 41 -2.58 9.76 -10.05
N GLY A 42 -3.87 10.03 -9.89
CA GLY A 42 -4.86 8.96 -9.76
C GLY A 42 -4.98 8.23 -11.09
N HIS A 43 -4.73 6.92 -11.08
CA HIS A 43 -4.92 6.09 -12.27
C HIS A 43 -6.37 5.61 -12.31
N ASP A 44 -6.99 5.67 -13.48
CA ASP A 44 -8.29 5.03 -13.69
C ASP A 44 -8.09 3.50 -13.60
N PRO A 45 -8.72 2.82 -12.62
CA PRO A 45 -8.51 1.39 -12.42
C PRO A 45 -8.84 0.56 -13.67
N SER A 46 -9.67 1.07 -14.58
CA SER A 46 -10.05 0.39 -15.82
C SER A 46 -8.89 0.14 -16.80
N VAL A 47 -7.82 0.94 -16.75
CA VAL A 47 -6.73 0.87 -17.76
C VAL A 47 -5.66 -0.17 -17.39
N GLN A 48 -5.64 -0.64 -16.14
CA GLN A 48 -4.55 -1.49 -15.63
C GLN A 48 -4.81 -3.00 -15.71
N GLU A 49 -5.97 -3.45 -16.17
CA GLU A 49 -6.34 -4.88 -16.11
C GLU A 49 -5.44 -5.80 -16.95
N THR A 50 -4.65 -5.27 -17.88
CA THR A 50 -3.80 -6.07 -18.79
C THR A 50 -2.31 -6.11 -18.42
N LYS A 51 -1.88 -5.40 -17.37
CA LYS A 51 -0.44 -5.35 -17.02
C LYS A 51 0.01 -6.62 -16.26
N PRO A 52 1.24 -7.13 -16.55
CA PRO A 52 1.80 -8.26 -15.82
C PRO A 52 2.02 -7.90 -14.35
N ARG A 53 2.13 -8.93 -13.49
CA ARG A 53 2.49 -8.76 -12.07
C ARG A 53 3.76 -7.92 -11.95
N THR A 54 3.70 -6.90 -11.11
CA THR A 54 4.84 -6.03 -10.78
C THR A 54 5.92 -6.88 -10.14
N ALA A 55 7.10 -6.94 -10.77
CA ALA A 55 8.22 -7.70 -10.24
C ALA A 55 8.81 -6.97 -9.02
N PRO A 56 9.21 -7.71 -7.97
CA PRO A 56 9.99 -7.13 -6.88
C PRO A 56 11.27 -6.47 -7.41
N PRO A 57 11.75 -5.37 -6.80
CA PRO A 57 13.04 -4.80 -7.14
C PRO A 57 14.14 -5.83 -6.85
N LYS A 58 15.21 -5.87 -7.66
CA LYS A 58 16.28 -6.88 -7.55
C LYS A 58 16.91 -6.99 -6.15
N ASN A 59 17.02 -5.86 -5.45
CA ASN A 59 17.57 -5.76 -4.10
C ASN A 59 16.62 -4.91 -3.24
N PRO A 60 15.51 -5.47 -2.71
CA PRO A 60 14.58 -4.71 -1.90
C PRO A 60 15.28 -4.28 -0.60
N LYS A 61 15.31 -2.97 -0.33
CA LYS A 61 15.80 -2.45 0.96
C LYS A 61 14.85 -2.93 2.07
N LYS A 62 15.38 -3.24 3.25
CA LYS A 62 14.57 -3.56 4.44
C LYS A 62 14.18 -2.27 5.18
N MET A 63 13.10 -2.33 5.95
CA MET A 63 12.75 -1.26 6.90
C MET A 63 13.81 -1.19 8.01
N SER A 64 14.09 0.01 8.48
CA SER A 64 15.10 0.30 9.51
C SER A 64 14.52 0.08 10.91
N ILE A 65 13.30 0.61 11.14
CA ILE A 65 12.58 0.48 12.40
C ILE A 65 11.14 0.03 12.09
N PRO A 66 10.93 -1.28 11.80
CA PRO A 66 9.59 -1.80 11.53
C PRO A 66 8.74 -1.83 12.80
N ILE A 67 7.55 -1.26 12.73
CA ILE A 67 6.50 -1.40 13.75
C ILE A 67 5.33 -2.18 13.16
N PHE A 68 4.85 -3.19 13.89
CA PHE A 68 3.70 -4.00 13.50
C PHE A 68 2.43 -3.58 14.26
N SER A 69 1.31 -3.57 13.55
CA SER A 69 -0.03 -3.53 14.13
C SER A 69 -0.92 -4.56 13.45
N ALA A 70 -1.75 -5.23 14.24
CA ALA A 70 -2.86 -6.02 13.72
C ALA A 70 -3.83 -5.12 12.93
N TRP A 71 -4.41 -5.68 11.87
CA TRP A 71 -5.36 -4.97 11.01
C TRP A 71 -6.28 -5.98 10.31
N ASN A 72 -7.50 -6.18 10.84
CA ASN A 72 -8.33 -7.33 10.51
C ASN A 72 -9.35 -7.01 9.41
N VAL A 73 -8.91 -6.83 8.16
CA VAL A 73 -9.78 -6.40 7.06
C VAL A 73 -10.05 -7.56 6.08
N PRO A 74 -11.31 -7.95 5.83
CA PRO A 74 -11.63 -8.92 4.80
C PRO A 74 -11.39 -8.33 3.40
N LEU A 75 -10.95 -9.17 2.47
CA LEU A 75 -10.67 -8.81 1.08
C LEU A 75 -11.49 -9.68 0.14
N SER A 76 -12.15 -9.05 -0.83
CA SER A 76 -12.79 -9.78 -1.93
C SER A 76 -11.74 -10.31 -2.90
N ALA A 77 -12.13 -11.30 -3.72
CA ALA A 77 -11.21 -11.87 -4.69
C ALA A 77 -10.74 -10.90 -5.78
N GLU A 78 -11.58 -9.94 -6.16
CA GLU A 78 -11.20 -8.88 -7.09
C GLU A 78 -10.09 -8.00 -6.49
N GLN A 79 -10.24 -7.62 -5.21
CA GLN A 79 -9.26 -6.84 -4.48
C GLN A 79 -7.94 -7.61 -4.32
N MET A 80 -8.03 -8.91 -4.02
CA MET A 80 -6.87 -9.80 -3.98
C MET A 80 -6.14 -9.86 -5.31
N GLY A 81 -6.86 -9.95 -6.43
CA GLY A 81 -6.28 -9.91 -7.77
C GLY A 81 -5.51 -8.61 -8.03
N LYS A 82 -6.10 -7.46 -7.66
CA LYS A 82 -5.45 -6.14 -7.80
C LYS A 82 -4.20 -6.01 -6.92
N LEU A 83 -4.28 -6.42 -5.65
CA LEU A 83 -3.15 -6.41 -4.71
C LEU A 83 -2.00 -7.31 -5.19
N ARG A 84 -2.32 -8.50 -5.70
CA ARG A 84 -1.32 -9.46 -6.19
C ARG A 84 -0.61 -8.98 -7.45
N ARG A 85 -1.31 -8.26 -8.35
CA ARG A 85 -0.70 -7.64 -9.53
C ARG A 85 0.23 -6.49 -9.14
N GLY A 86 -0.10 -5.73 -8.09
CA GLY A 86 0.65 -4.56 -7.68
C GLY A 86 0.53 -3.40 -8.67
N PHE A 87 1.45 -2.45 -8.59
CA PHE A 87 1.55 -1.27 -9.45
C PHE A 87 3.01 -0.88 -9.69
N GLN A 88 3.38 -0.77 -10.96
CA GLN A 88 4.69 -0.30 -11.40
C GLN A 88 4.58 1.16 -11.87
N PRO A 89 5.31 2.11 -11.26
CA PRO A 89 5.37 3.50 -11.72
C PRO A 89 6.00 3.57 -13.12
N GLU A 90 5.40 4.35 -14.02
CA GLU A 90 5.90 4.59 -15.38
C GLU A 90 6.46 6.00 -15.52
N MET A 91 5.87 6.96 -14.82
CA MET A 91 6.28 8.36 -14.85
C MET A 91 6.91 8.77 -13.51
N MET A 92 7.72 9.84 -13.53
CA MET A 92 8.33 10.39 -12.31
C MET A 92 7.29 10.90 -11.29
N GLU A 93 6.05 11.11 -11.73
CA GLU A 93 4.93 11.55 -10.91
C GLU A 93 4.28 10.40 -10.11
N ASP A 94 4.56 9.15 -10.50
CA ASP A 94 4.10 7.97 -9.79
C ASP A 94 4.99 7.75 -8.54
N LYS A 95 4.45 8.16 -7.39
CA LYS A 95 5.21 8.23 -6.12
C LYS A 95 5.40 6.89 -5.43
N TRP A 96 4.68 5.87 -5.89
CA TRP A 96 4.58 4.57 -5.23
C TRP A 96 4.84 3.44 -6.21
N LEU A 97 5.63 2.48 -5.76
CA LEU A 97 5.78 1.14 -6.33
C LEU A 97 5.09 0.18 -5.36
N VAL A 98 4.17 -0.64 -5.87
CA VAL A 98 3.49 -1.66 -5.07
C VAL A 98 3.75 -3.02 -5.69
N TYR A 99 4.26 -3.96 -4.91
CA TYR A 99 4.45 -5.34 -5.37
C TYR A 99 4.06 -6.33 -4.29
N ALA A 100 3.56 -7.48 -4.73
CA ALA A 100 3.22 -8.58 -3.84
C ALA A 100 4.27 -9.68 -3.94
N VAL A 101 4.58 -10.30 -2.81
CA VAL A 101 5.40 -11.51 -2.69
C VAL A 101 4.53 -12.59 -2.06
N ASP A 102 4.38 -13.71 -2.76
CA ASP A 102 3.67 -14.88 -2.23
C ASP A 102 4.63 -15.56 -1.23
N GLY A 103 4.20 -15.73 0.01
CA GLY A 103 4.98 -16.33 1.08
C GLY A 103 4.86 -17.85 1.05
N GLY A 104 5.81 -18.51 0.39
CA GLY A 104 6.21 -19.89 0.69
C GLY A 104 7.36 -19.87 1.70
N GLU A 105 7.49 -20.92 2.50
CA GLU A 105 8.43 -21.04 3.64
C GLU A 105 9.93 -20.98 3.23
N ASP A 106 10.23 -20.79 1.94
CA ASP A 106 11.55 -21.08 1.36
C ASP A 106 12.44 -19.84 1.14
N GLU A 107 11.93 -18.61 1.30
CA GLU A 107 12.69 -17.37 1.00
C GLU A 107 13.14 -16.57 2.23
N ALA A 108 12.91 -17.10 3.44
CA ALA A 108 13.42 -16.48 4.68
C ALA A 108 14.84 -16.92 5.05
N GLY A 109 15.48 -17.77 4.24
CA GLY A 109 16.70 -18.50 4.61
C GLY A 109 17.90 -18.22 3.71
N ASP A 110 18.41 -16.99 3.68
CA ASP A 110 19.87 -16.78 3.57
C ASP A 110 20.27 -15.36 4.03
N SER A 111 19.90 -15.00 5.27
CA SER A 111 20.67 -13.97 5.96
C SER A 111 21.96 -14.61 6.45
N ILE A 112 22.95 -14.67 5.54
CA ILE A 112 24.35 -14.86 5.88
C ILE A 112 24.72 -13.70 6.82
N LEU A 113 24.69 -13.97 8.12
CA LEU A 113 25.17 -13.03 9.12
C LEU A 113 26.64 -13.36 9.32
N ASP A 114 27.52 -12.50 8.79
CA ASP A 114 28.89 -12.41 9.27
C ASP A 114 28.82 -11.96 10.74
N ASP A 115 29.05 -12.95 11.59
CA ASP A 115 29.12 -12.88 13.05
C ASP A 115 30.38 -12.09 13.45
N GLU A 116 30.28 -10.77 13.58
CA GLU A 116 31.11 -10.03 14.54
C GLU A 116 30.53 -8.64 14.83
N SER A 117 30.24 -8.40 16.12
CA SER A 117 30.10 -7.08 16.77
C SER A 117 28.72 -6.44 16.89
N VAL A 118 27.83 -6.95 17.75
CA VAL A 118 27.02 -6.09 18.66
C VAL A 118 26.71 -6.82 19.97
N GLY A 119 27.61 -6.73 20.94
CA GLY A 119 27.34 -7.17 22.31
C GLY A 119 26.36 -6.25 23.03
N LYS A 120 25.39 -6.86 23.74
CA LYS A 120 24.68 -6.39 24.96
C LYS A 120 23.29 -5.74 24.92
N ILE A 121 22.61 -5.54 23.78
CA ILE A 121 21.22 -4.98 23.79
C ILE A 121 20.13 -5.99 23.32
N GLU A 122 20.52 -7.18 22.81
CA GLU A 122 19.59 -8.14 22.18
C GLU A 122 18.80 -9.07 23.11
N SER A 123 19.10 -9.14 24.41
CA SER A 123 18.60 -10.22 25.26
C SER A 123 17.14 -10.11 25.71
N GLU A 124 16.53 -8.91 25.69
CA GLU A 124 15.12 -8.74 26.09
C GLU A 124 14.12 -8.75 24.92
N ARG A 125 14.55 -8.40 23.70
CA ARG A 125 13.66 -8.39 22.52
C ARG A 125 13.34 -9.80 22.02
N LYS A 126 14.28 -10.73 22.20
CA LYS A 126 14.22 -12.13 21.75
C LYS A 126 13.08 -12.95 22.39
N ARG A 127 12.56 -12.55 23.57
CA ARG A 127 11.46 -13.28 24.24
C ARG A 127 10.06 -12.91 23.73
N LYS A 128 9.87 -11.73 23.13
CA LYS A 128 8.56 -11.31 22.60
C LYS A 128 8.36 -11.67 21.13
N GLU A 129 9.45 -11.85 20.39
CA GLU A 129 9.42 -12.19 18.96
C GLU A 129 9.14 -13.68 18.71
N ALA A 130 9.56 -14.55 19.62
CA ALA A 130 9.35 -16.00 19.52
C ALA A 130 7.86 -16.42 19.62
N ASP A 131 7.00 -15.61 20.24
CA ASP A 131 5.58 -15.93 20.39
C ASP A 131 4.76 -15.51 19.15
N VAL A 132 5.21 -14.47 18.44
CA VAL A 132 4.57 -14.02 17.19
C VAL A 132 4.85 -14.98 16.04
N SER A 133 6.10 -15.46 15.90
CA SER A 133 6.46 -16.43 14.86
C SER A 133 5.76 -17.79 15.03
N LYS A 134 5.38 -18.16 16.26
CA LYS A 134 4.74 -19.47 16.52
C LYS A 134 3.24 -19.48 16.23
N LEU A 135 2.57 -18.32 16.26
CA LEU A 135 1.15 -18.20 15.91
C LEU A 135 0.90 -18.24 14.40
N VAL A 136 1.92 -17.86 13.60
CA VAL A 136 1.86 -17.82 12.12
C VAL A 136 2.18 -19.18 11.49
N SER A 137 2.76 -20.13 12.25
CA SER A 137 3.07 -21.48 11.78
C SER A 137 1.87 -22.44 11.86
N LEU A 138 0.68 -21.96 11.47
CA LEU A 138 -0.41 -22.85 11.08
C LEU A 138 -0.04 -23.42 9.71
N LYS A 139 0.66 -24.57 9.73
CA LYS A 139 1.02 -25.39 8.56
C LYS A 139 -0.12 -25.42 7.55
N GLY A 140 0.01 -24.65 6.46
CA GLY A 140 -0.93 -24.65 5.34
C GLY A 140 -1.63 -23.32 5.04
N SER A 141 -1.46 -22.27 5.85
CA SER A 141 -1.96 -20.96 5.45
C SER A 141 -0.97 -20.27 4.50
N ASP A 142 -1.38 -20.12 3.23
CA ASP A 142 -0.70 -19.24 2.29
C ASP A 142 -0.73 -17.80 2.83
N THR A 143 0.45 -17.22 3.03
CA THR A 143 0.55 -15.79 3.34
C THR A 143 1.03 -15.04 2.10
N MET A 144 0.55 -13.82 1.90
CA MET A 144 0.99 -12.91 0.85
C MET A 144 1.39 -11.60 1.51
N ARG A 145 2.53 -11.04 1.10
CA ARG A 145 3.01 -9.74 1.59
C ARG A 145 2.95 -8.72 0.47
N VAL A 146 2.32 -7.58 0.72
CA VAL A 146 2.25 -6.47 -0.22
C VAL A 146 3.12 -5.34 0.29
N PHE A 147 4.15 -4.99 -0.47
CA PHE A 147 5.10 -3.93 -0.14
C PHE A 147 4.74 -2.65 -0.88
N MET A 148 4.69 -1.53 -0.16
CA MET A 148 4.53 -0.19 -0.71
C MET A 148 5.84 0.58 -0.54
N VAL A 149 6.47 0.89 -1.66
CA VAL A 149 7.79 1.51 -1.74
C VAL A 149 7.67 2.88 -2.37
N ARG A 150 8.38 3.88 -1.83
CA ARG A 150 8.49 5.18 -2.50
C ARG A 150 9.42 5.06 -3.71
N SER A 151 8.95 5.44 -4.89
CA SER A 151 9.65 5.24 -6.16
C SER A 151 11.06 5.86 -6.17
N TRP A 152 11.25 7.03 -5.55
CA TRP A 152 12.55 7.72 -5.52
C TRP A 152 13.52 7.24 -4.45
N THR A 153 13.05 6.63 -3.35
CA THR A 153 13.98 6.14 -2.29
C THR A 153 14.31 4.67 -2.45
N GLY A 154 13.41 3.90 -3.06
CA GLY A 154 13.45 2.44 -3.11
C GLY A 154 13.34 1.80 -1.72
N LYS A 155 12.94 2.53 -0.68
CA LYS A 155 12.73 2.01 0.68
C LYS A 155 11.24 1.66 0.89
N PRO A 156 10.92 0.47 1.41
CA PRO A 156 9.55 0.14 1.79
C PRO A 156 9.11 1.03 2.95
N VAL A 157 7.91 1.58 2.81
CA VAL A 157 7.25 2.38 3.86
C VAL A 157 6.21 1.56 4.57
N PHE A 158 5.49 0.71 3.83
CA PHE A 158 4.47 -0.19 4.35
C PHE A 158 4.68 -1.61 3.82
N GLU A 159 4.36 -2.58 4.66
CA GLU A 159 4.19 -3.99 4.30
C GLU A 159 2.85 -4.44 4.88
N ILE A 160 1.95 -4.91 4.02
CA ILE A 160 0.66 -5.48 4.43
C ILE A 160 0.80 -7.00 4.39
N GLN A 161 0.47 -7.64 5.51
CA GLN A 161 0.45 -9.09 5.63
C GLN A 161 -0.97 -9.60 5.42
N ILE A 162 -1.14 -10.47 4.43
CA ILE A 162 -2.43 -10.97 3.98
C ILE A 162 -2.44 -12.49 4.12
N LEU A 163 -3.45 -13.00 4.80
CA LEU A 163 -3.80 -14.40 4.83
C LEU A 163 -4.63 -14.72 3.57
N VAL A 164 -4.14 -15.61 2.72
CA VAL A 164 -4.86 -16.07 1.53
C VAL A 164 -5.74 -17.25 1.93
N LEU A 165 -7.04 -17.09 1.83
CA LEU A 165 -8.01 -18.13 2.13
C LEU A 165 -8.29 -18.92 0.85
N ARG A 166 -7.74 -20.14 0.76
CA ARG A 166 -8.13 -21.06 -0.30
C ARG A 166 -9.49 -21.65 0.03
N SER A 167 -10.47 -21.48 -0.85
CA SER A 167 -11.70 -22.26 -0.79
C SER A 167 -11.34 -23.72 -1.06
N GLU A 168 -11.35 -24.58 -0.04
CA GLU A 168 -11.05 -26.03 -0.18
C GLU A 168 -12.15 -26.80 -0.94
N GLY A 169 -13.10 -26.12 -1.58
CA GLY A 169 -14.43 -26.67 -1.86
C GLY A 169 -14.81 -26.97 -3.30
N SER A 170 -14.18 -26.39 -4.33
CA SER A 170 -14.59 -26.65 -5.72
C SER A 170 -13.96 -27.95 -6.22
N LYS A 171 -14.39 -29.09 -5.65
CA LYS A 171 -14.24 -30.39 -6.32
C LYS A 171 -14.80 -30.21 -7.72
N LYS A 172 -13.88 -30.23 -8.69
CA LYS A 172 -14.08 -30.20 -10.12
C LYS A 172 -15.22 -31.15 -10.50
N GLY A 173 -16.45 -30.63 -10.48
CA GLY A 173 -17.58 -31.30 -11.10
C GLY A 173 -17.30 -31.33 -12.59
N ASP A 174 -17.47 -32.49 -13.20
CA ASP A 174 -17.16 -32.82 -14.60
C ASP A 174 -18.13 -32.13 -15.59
N SER A 175 -18.53 -30.89 -15.29
CA SER A 175 -19.39 -30.07 -16.12
C SER A 175 -18.53 -29.31 -17.11
N GLY A 176 -18.48 -29.81 -18.35
CA GLY A 176 -17.83 -29.21 -19.52
C GLY A 176 -18.45 -27.89 -19.99
N GLY A 177 -18.68 -26.95 -19.06
CA GLY A 177 -19.08 -25.59 -19.36
C GLY A 177 -17.86 -24.68 -19.42
N GLN A 178 -17.51 -24.21 -20.62
CA GLN A 178 -16.71 -23.00 -20.77
C GLN A 178 -17.52 -21.84 -20.19
N GLY A 179 -17.15 -21.35 -19.02
CA GLY A 179 -17.79 -20.14 -18.51
C GLY A 179 -17.38 -19.84 -17.09
N GLU A 180 -16.71 -18.71 -16.94
CA GLU A 180 -16.49 -18.00 -15.68
C GLU A 180 -15.29 -18.49 -14.87
N ILE A 181 -14.25 -17.66 -14.92
CA ILE A 181 -13.06 -17.77 -14.08
C ILE A 181 -13.53 -17.53 -12.65
N GLU A 182 -13.82 -18.60 -11.90
CA GLU A 182 -13.98 -18.54 -10.44
C GLU A 182 -12.67 -18.02 -9.84
N THR A 183 -12.59 -16.70 -9.74
CA THR A 183 -11.62 -15.99 -8.92
C THR A 183 -12.08 -16.15 -7.48
N GLY A 184 -11.86 -17.33 -6.90
CA GLY A 184 -12.31 -17.70 -5.56
C GLY A 184 -11.26 -17.49 -4.46
N PHE A 185 -10.30 -16.57 -4.66
CA PHE A 185 -9.30 -16.27 -3.64
C PHE A 185 -9.77 -15.14 -2.75
N GLU A 186 -10.50 -15.48 -1.70
CA GLU A 186 -10.75 -14.53 -0.63
C GLU A 186 -9.48 -14.36 0.21
N GLY A 187 -9.34 -13.19 0.82
CA GLY A 187 -8.20 -12.90 1.65
C GLY A 187 -8.60 -12.14 2.90
N ARG A 188 -7.68 -12.07 3.85
CA ARG A 188 -7.82 -11.24 5.02
C ARG A 188 -6.50 -10.56 5.31
N ILE A 189 -6.52 -9.24 5.48
CA ILE A 189 -5.38 -8.54 6.06
C ILE A 189 -5.29 -9.00 7.52
N GLU A 190 -4.11 -9.46 7.94
CA GLU A 190 -3.82 -9.82 9.32
C GLU A 190 -3.14 -8.64 10.05
N GLY A 191 -2.29 -7.90 9.34
CA GLY A 191 -1.59 -6.76 9.91
C GLY A 191 -0.88 -5.89 8.88
N ILE A 192 -0.36 -4.80 9.41
CA ILE A 192 0.50 -3.85 8.70
C ILE A 192 1.79 -3.66 9.48
N VAL A 193 2.90 -3.68 8.76
CA VAL A 193 4.21 -3.24 9.24
C VAL A 193 4.53 -1.92 8.56
N TRP A 194 5.01 -0.94 9.30
CA TRP A 194 5.45 0.34 8.74
C TRP A 194 6.79 0.80 9.30
N GLU A 195 7.48 1.63 8.52
CA GLU A 195 8.71 2.29 8.93
C GLU A 195 8.41 3.42 9.93
N SER A 196 9.07 3.42 11.09
CA SER A 196 8.94 4.47 12.10
C SER A 196 10.17 5.37 12.23
N ASP A 197 11.20 5.19 11.39
CA ASP A 197 12.33 6.11 11.35
C ASP A 197 11.87 7.52 10.93
N GLU A 198 11.97 8.49 11.83
CA GLU A 198 11.60 9.89 11.61
C GLU A 198 12.35 10.53 10.42
N LYS A 199 13.55 10.02 10.09
CA LYS A 199 14.32 10.48 8.92
C LYS A 199 13.69 10.04 7.60
N VAL A 200 12.93 8.95 7.62
CA VAL A 200 12.22 8.41 6.45
C VAL A 200 10.80 8.95 6.40
N ILE A 201 10.11 8.99 7.55
CA ILE A 201 8.72 9.44 7.62
C ILE A 201 8.41 10.13 8.96
N THR A 202 7.93 11.36 8.89
CA THR A 202 7.61 12.17 10.08
C THR A 202 6.16 12.01 10.51
N GLY A 203 5.94 11.93 11.83
CA GLY A 203 4.62 11.98 12.46
C GLY A 203 3.71 10.79 12.15
N GLN A 204 4.29 9.59 12.00
CA GLN A 204 3.54 8.39 11.66
C GLN A 204 3.21 7.57 12.90
N ASP A 205 1.96 7.65 13.35
CA ASP A 205 1.37 6.71 14.29
C ASP A 205 0.64 5.57 13.56
N GLU A 206 0.07 4.62 14.32
CA GLU A 206 -0.68 3.49 13.77
C GLU A 206 -1.88 3.93 12.92
N ALA A 207 -2.65 4.92 13.39
CA ALA A 207 -3.86 5.38 12.72
C ALA A 207 -3.53 6.04 11.37
N VAL A 208 -2.50 6.88 11.35
CA VAL A 208 -1.95 7.53 10.15
C VAL A 208 -1.34 6.49 9.22
N ALA A 209 -0.66 5.47 9.74
CA ALA A 209 -0.08 4.40 8.92
C ALA A 209 -1.17 3.59 8.18
N LYS A 210 -2.20 3.13 8.91
CA LYS A 210 -3.35 2.44 8.33
C LYS A 210 -4.06 3.35 7.32
N GLU A 211 -4.31 4.61 7.64
CA GLU A 211 -4.96 5.56 6.73
C GLU A 211 -4.17 5.77 5.44
N ARG A 212 -2.85 5.98 5.55
CA ARG A 212 -1.99 6.14 4.37
C ARG A 212 -1.96 4.89 3.51
N ALA A 213 -1.87 3.70 4.11
CA ALA A 213 -1.92 2.45 3.37
C ALA A 213 -3.28 2.27 2.65
N ARG A 214 -4.39 2.63 3.30
CA ARG A 214 -5.72 2.65 2.66
C ARG A 214 -5.78 3.59 1.47
N GLU A 215 -5.28 4.82 1.62
CA GLU A 215 -5.24 5.81 0.55
C GLU A 215 -4.38 5.32 -0.63
N VAL A 216 -3.21 4.72 -0.36
CA VAL A 216 -2.38 4.12 -1.43
C VAL A 216 -3.14 2.99 -2.14
N CYS A 217 -3.75 2.05 -1.40
CA CYS A 217 -4.55 0.99 -2.01
C CYS A 217 -5.72 1.54 -2.85
N ARG A 218 -6.44 2.54 -2.33
CA ARG A 218 -7.58 3.15 -3.03
C ARG A 218 -7.14 3.88 -4.29
N TRP A 219 -6.11 4.71 -4.18
CA TRP A 219 -5.72 5.64 -5.24
C TRP A 219 -4.85 5.02 -6.32
N ILE A 220 -3.98 4.08 -5.93
CA ILE A 220 -3.02 3.45 -6.83
C ILE A 220 -3.56 2.16 -7.41
N LEU A 221 -4.24 1.33 -6.58
CA LEU A 221 -4.71 0.02 -7.01
C LEU A 221 -6.22 -0.02 -7.28
N GLY A 222 -6.97 1.04 -6.96
CA GLY A 222 -8.44 1.00 -7.01
C GLY A 222 -9.04 0.00 -6.02
N VAL A 223 -8.37 -0.24 -4.89
CA VAL A 223 -8.78 -1.20 -3.85
C VAL A 223 -9.31 -0.46 -2.62
N HIS A 224 -10.59 -0.67 -2.31
CA HIS A 224 -11.25 -0.06 -1.15
C HIS A 224 -11.12 -0.93 0.10
N LEU A 225 -10.11 -0.64 0.92
CA LEU A 225 -9.94 -1.31 2.21
C LEU A 225 -10.91 -0.72 3.26
N LEU A 226 -11.64 -1.59 3.93
CA LEU A 226 -12.52 -1.21 5.03
C LEU A 226 -11.72 -0.69 6.25
N PRO A 227 -12.32 0.13 7.11
CA PRO A 227 -11.71 0.47 8.40
C PRO A 227 -11.48 -0.80 9.24
N ASP A 228 -10.53 -0.73 10.18
CA ASP A 228 -10.22 -1.83 11.07
C ASP A 228 -11.47 -2.23 11.87
N VAL A 229 -11.85 -3.51 11.77
CA VAL A 229 -12.96 -4.03 12.57
C VAL A 229 -12.38 -4.39 13.93
N PRO A 230 -12.75 -3.69 15.02
CA PRO A 230 -12.24 -4.02 16.34
C PRO A 230 -12.54 -5.49 16.60
N LYS A 231 -11.50 -6.28 16.89
CA LYS A 231 -11.66 -7.69 17.22
C LYS A 231 -12.72 -7.79 18.32
N PRO A 232 -13.79 -8.59 18.14
CA PRO A 232 -14.79 -8.75 19.17
C PRO A 232 -14.04 -9.11 20.44
N ARG A 233 -14.15 -8.26 21.47
CA ARG A 233 -13.53 -8.53 22.77
C ARG A 233 -14.03 -9.91 23.15
N ARG A 234 -13.18 -10.94 23.06
CA ARG A 234 -13.50 -12.29 23.54
C ARG A 234 -14.00 -12.04 24.94
N GLY A 235 -15.32 -12.21 25.13
CA GLY A 235 -15.99 -11.75 26.34
C GLY A 235 -15.13 -12.16 27.51
N GLY A 236 -14.52 -11.18 28.17
CA GLY A 236 -13.83 -11.43 29.43
C GLY A 236 -14.90 -12.11 30.26
N GLY A 237 -14.70 -13.40 30.52
CA GLY A 237 -15.69 -14.24 31.18
C GLY A 237 -16.19 -13.46 32.37
N GLY A 238 -17.49 -13.13 32.34
CA GLY A 238 -18.06 -12.15 33.26
C GLY A 238 -17.56 -12.43 34.66
N GLU A 239 -16.82 -11.49 35.22
CA GLU A 239 -16.69 -11.37 36.66
C GLU A 239 -18.13 -11.22 37.12
N ARG A 240 -18.71 -12.34 37.61
CA ARG A 240 -20.04 -12.37 38.18
C ARG A 240 -19.99 -11.46 39.39
N GLU A 241 -20.31 -10.19 39.16
CA GLU A 241 -20.60 -9.24 40.22
C GLU A 241 -21.76 -9.84 41.00
N SER A 242 -21.41 -10.42 42.14
CA SER A 242 -22.32 -11.12 43.01
C SER A 242 -23.11 -10.04 43.72
N VAL A 243 -24.22 -9.63 43.12
CA VAL A 243 -25.18 -8.73 43.77
C VAL A 243 -25.69 -9.45 45.01
N ARG A 244 -25.12 -9.12 46.17
CA ARG A 244 -25.70 -9.45 47.47
C ARG A 244 -26.94 -8.59 47.63
N VAL A 245 -28.09 -9.25 47.64
CA VAL A 245 -29.35 -8.66 48.10
C VAL A 245 -29.31 -8.69 49.63
N GLU A 246 -29.33 -7.53 50.26
CA GLU A 246 -29.65 -7.36 51.69
C GLU A 246 -31.16 -7.18 51.88
#